data_AF-A0A812AWP9-F1
#
_entry.id   AF-A0A812AWP9-F1
#
_cell.length_a   1.000
_cell.length_b   1.000
_cell.length_c   1.000
_cell.angle_alpha   90.00
_cell.angle_beta   90.00
_cell.angle_gamma   90.00
#
_symmetry.space_group_name_H-M   'P 1'
#
loop_
_entity.id
_entity.type
_entity.pdbx_description
1 polymer ?
#
loop_
_entity_poly.entity_id
_entity_poly.type
_entity_poly.pdbx_seq_one_letter_code
_entity_poly.pdbx_strand_id
1 'polypeptide(L)'
;MQVFWLKDGQLVDFAKDDNYIMSNDNSLIINQARLSDMGNYTCGAQNLASKRLSASAMLTVFSKTRFYFNLFVSSIFFSFFFLSSFFFLLFSFFLLFSFFLLFSFFLLFSFFLLFSFFLLFSLFLCVFISLFLSFPFFSFSFSYFLSFFPFPFFFPFLFTFADFFSLLFSLFFLIPFPLFPFFPFSFLFLFFLSFLFLFFFSFPFS
;
A
#
# COMPACT_ATOMS: atom_id res chain seq x y z
N MET A 1 -67.57 6.11 -26.53
CA MET A 1 -66.40 5.59 -25.80
C MET A 1 -65.39 6.72 -25.68
N GLN A 2 -64.80 6.93 -24.51
CA GLN A 2 -63.86 8.02 -24.23
C GLN A 2 -62.62 7.45 -23.54
N VAL A 3 -61.43 7.86 -24.00
CA VAL A 3 -60.14 7.48 -23.42
C VAL A 3 -59.63 8.61 -22.51
N PHE A 4 -59.05 8.25 -21.38
CA PHE A 4 -58.40 9.16 -20.43
C PHE A 4 -57.10 8.54 -19.93
N TRP A 5 -56.20 9.39 -19.43
CA TRP A 5 -54.92 8.96 -18.89
C TRP A 5 -54.84 9.26 -17.40
N LEU A 6 -54.24 8.32 -16.67
CA LEU A 6 -53.93 8.45 -15.25
C LEU A 6 -52.42 8.52 -15.09
N LYS A 7 -51.94 9.43 -14.24
CA LYS A 7 -50.57 9.46 -13.72
C LYS A 7 -50.62 9.20 -12.22
N ASP A 8 -49.96 8.14 -11.77
CA ASP A 8 -49.97 7.69 -10.37
C ASP A 8 -51.39 7.54 -9.80
N GLY A 9 -52.32 7.11 -10.65
CA GLY A 9 -53.75 6.95 -10.32
C GLY A 9 -54.59 8.23 -10.40
N GLN A 10 -54.00 9.39 -10.66
CA GLN A 10 -54.71 10.66 -10.81
C GLN A 10 -54.95 11.00 -12.28
N LEU A 11 -56.13 11.55 -12.61
CA LEU A 11 -56.45 11.98 -13.97
C LEU A 11 -55.48 13.06 -14.46
N VAL A 12 -54.90 12.84 -15.64
CA VAL A 12 -54.09 13.84 -16.34
C VAL A 12 -55.01 14.92 -16.88
N ASP A 13 -54.76 16.16 -16.47
CA ASP A 13 -55.52 17.33 -16.91
C ASP A 13 -54.78 18.03 -18.07
N PHE A 14 -55.25 17.76 -19.29
CA PHE A 14 -54.72 18.33 -20.52
C PHE A 14 -54.98 19.83 -20.67
N ALA A 15 -55.90 20.42 -19.89
CA ALA A 15 -56.19 21.85 -19.93
C ALA A 15 -55.28 22.66 -18.99
N LYS A 16 -54.65 21.99 -18.01
CA LYS A 16 -53.83 22.64 -16.99
C LYS A 16 -52.35 22.64 -17.32
N ASP A 17 -51.87 21.66 -18.08
CA ASP A 17 -50.45 21.52 -18.43
C ASP A 17 -50.28 21.20 -19.91
N ASP A 18 -49.86 22.22 -20.67
CA ASP A 18 -49.63 22.16 -22.12
C ASP A 18 -48.55 21.14 -22.52
N ASN A 19 -47.80 20.60 -21.55
CA ASN A 19 -46.83 19.55 -21.79
C ASN A 19 -47.48 18.21 -22.11
N TYR A 20 -48.71 17.98 -21.65
CA TYR A 20 -49.49 16.78 -21.94
C TYR A 20 -50.41 17.04 -23.12
N ILE A 21 -50.27 16.24 -24.17
CA ILE A 21 -51.11 16.32 -25.36
C ILE A 21 -51.75 14.95 -25.60
N MET A 22 -53.07 14.95 -25.83
CA MET A 22 -53.77 13.76 -26.33
C MET A 22 -53.75 13.80 -27.86
N SER A 23 -53.12 12.79 -28.46
CA SER A 23 -53.08 12.62 -29.92
C SER A 23 -54.41 12.10 -30.46
N ASN A 24 -54.60 12.21 -31.78
CA ASN A 24 -55.80 11.77 -32.49
C ASN A 24 -56.06 10.26 -32.36
N ASP A 25 -55.02 9.48 -32.09
CA ASP A 25 -55.06 8.03 -31.84
C ASP A 25 -55.22 7.68 -30.34
N ASN A 26 -55.56 8.66 -29.50
CA ASN A 26 -55.70 8.54 -28.05
C ASN A 26 -54.41 8.18 -27.29
N SER A 27 -53.24 8.33 -27.92
CA SER A 27 -51.95 8.25 -27.23
C SER A 27 -51.67 9.51 -26.39
N LEU A 28 -50.92 9.32 -25.29
CA LEU A 28 -50.42 10.43 -24.46
C LEU A 28 -49.04 10.85 -24.94
N ILE A 29 -48.92 12.10 -25.37
CA ILE A 29 -47.66 12.72 -25.76
C ILE A 29 -47.21 13.66 -24.65
N ILE A 30 -45.92 13.58 -24.30
CA ILE A 30 -45.25 14.49 -23.36
C ILE A 30 -44.20 15.26 -24.17
N ASN A 31 -44.41 16.56 -24.39
CA ASN A 31 -43.56 17.36 -25.28
C ASN A 31 -42.13 17.51 -24.77
N GLN A 32 -41.99 17.75 -23.46
CA GLN A 32 -40.72 17.94 -22.79
C GLN A 32 -40.71 17.07 -21.52
N ALA A 33 -39.85 16.05 -21.51
CA ALA A 33 -39.71 15.19 -20.35
C ALA A 33 -39.03 15.95 -19.20
N ARG A 34 -39.80 16.25 -18.14
CA ARG A 34 -39.30 16.89 -16.91
C ARG A 34 -39.16 15.84 -15.81
N LEU A 35 -38.32 16.12 -14.81
CA LEU A 35 -38.17 15.22 -13.65
C LEU A 35 -39.50 15.03 -12.89
N SER A 36 -40.37 16.03 -12.91
CA SER A 36 -41.72 15.96 -12.34
C SER A 36 -42.67 15.03 -13.10
N ASP A 37 -42.37 14.71 -14.35
CA ASP A 37 -43.22 13.87 -15.20
C ASP A 37 -42.98 12.37 -14.96
N MET A 38 -41.92 12.02 -14.21
CA MET A 38 -41.66 10.66 -13.75
C MET A 38 -42.84 10.13 -12.94
N GLY A 39 -43.28 8.90 -13.23
CA GLY A 39 -44.45 8.32 -12.59
C GLY A 39 -45.01 7.13 -13.37
N ASN A 40 -46.09 6.54 -12.85
CA ASN A 40 -46.77 5.40 -13.43
C ASN A 40 -48.00 5.85 -14.23
N TYR A 41 -47.95 5.66 -15.55
CA TYR A 41 -49.02 6.06 -16.45
C TYR A 41 -49.92 4.88 -16.80
N THR A 42 -51.22 5.09 -16.72
CA THR A 42 -52.24 4.06 -17.02
C THR A 42 -53.29 4.65 -17.94
N CYS A 43 -53.55 3.98 -19.06
CA CYS A 43 -54.64 4.35 -19.96
C CYS A 43 -55.95 3.77 -19.45
N GLY A 44 -57.03 4.53 -19.54
CA GLY A 44 -58.35 4.05 -19.23
C GLY A 44 -59.35 4.39 -20.31
N ALA A 45 -60.27 3.46 -20.60
CA ALA A 45 -61.36 3.65 -21.54
C ALA A 45 -62.69 3.50 -20.81
N GLN A 46 -63.59 4.46 -21.00
CA GLN A 46 -64.96 4.39 -20.47
C GLN A 46 -66.01 4.41 -21.57
N ASN A 47 -67.05 3.63 -21.36
CA ASN A 47 -68.30 3.67 -22.11
C ASN A 47 -69.48 3.74 -21.13
N LEU A 48 -70.70 3.95 -21.65
CA LEU A 48 -71.93 4.01 -20.85
C LEU A 48 -72.14 2.78 -19.93
N ALA A 49 -71.62 1.62 -20.32
CA ALA A 49 -71.78 0.37 -19.59
C ALA A 49 -70.61 0.01 -18.66
N SER A 50 -69.39 0.51 -18.90
CA SER A 50 -68.20 0.08 -18.13
C SER A 50 -66.98 0.98 -18.32
N LYS A 51 -66.04 0.87 -17.37
CA LYS A 51 -64.72 1.50 -17.39
C LYS A 51 -63.66 0.40 -17.28
N ARG A 52 -62.60 0.46 -18.11
CA ARG A 52 -61.46 -0.47 -18.09
C ARG A 52 -60.15 0.29 -18.04
N LEU A 53 -59.16 -0.27 -17.34
CA LEU A 53 -57.80 0.27 -17.22
C LEU A 53 -56.80 -0.68 -17.87
N SER A 54 -55.76 -0.13 -18.48
CA SER A 54 -54.62 -0.88 -19.03
C SER A 54 -53.64 -1.29 -17.92
N ALA A 55 -52.60 -2.05 -18.31
CA ALA A 55 -51.40 -2.17 -17.49
C ALA A 55 -50.74 -0.79 -17.31
N SER A 56 -50.13 -0.58 -16.15
CA SER A 56 -49.42 0.67 -15.84
C SER A 56 -47.99 0.61 -16.37
N ALA A 57 -47.51 1.72 -16.94
CA ALA A 57 -46.16 1.88 -17.47
C ALA A 57 -45.39 2.93 -16.67
N MET A 58 -44.20 2.57 -16.18
CA MET A 58 -43.34 3.48 -15.42
C MET A 58 -42.51 4.34 -16.37
N LEU A 59 -42.67 5.65 -16.31
CA LEU A 59 -41.83 6.61 -17.02
C LEU A 59 -40.70 7.08 -16.08
N THR A 60 -39.45 6.87 -16.49
CA THR A 60 -38.27 7.41 -15.80
C THR A 60 -37.58 8.47 -16.65
N VAL A 61 -37.38 9.66 -16.07
CA VAL A 61 -36.73 10.80 -16.74
C VAL A 61 -35.34 11.03 -16.13
N PHE A 62 -34.31 11.07 -16.97
CA PHE A 62 -32.94 11.34 -16.56
C PHE A 62 -32.51 12.75 -16.97
N SER A 63 -32.10 13.58 -16.02
CA SER A 63 -31.47 14.86 -16.34
C SER A 63 -29.97 14.67 -16.59
N LYS A 64 -29.46 15.25 -17.67
CA LYS A 64 -28.03 15.25 -18.00
C LYS A 64 -27.17 15.73 -16.82
N THR A 65 -27.55 16.83 -16.19
CA THR A 65 -26.79 17.45 -15.08
C THR A 65 -26.66 16.55 -13.85
N ARG A 66 -27.74 15.87 -13.42
CA ARG A 66 -27.69 14.97 -12.24
C ARG A 66 -26.85 13.72 -12.51
N PHE A 67 -26.85 13.21 -13.74
CA PHE A 67 -26.01 12.06 -14.10
C PHE A 67 -24.52 12.39 -14.07
N TYR A 68 -24.10 13.50 -14.71
CA TYR A 68 -22.69 13.94 -14.65
C TYR A 68 -22.27 14.31 -13.24
N PHE A 69 -23.13 14.94 -12.44
CA PHE A 69 -22.82 15.26 -11.05
C PHE A 69 -22.62 13.99 -10.20
N ASN A 70 -23.48 12.99 -10.32
CA ASN A 70 -23.31 11.72 -9.60
C ASN A 70 -22.04 10.98 -10.02
N LEU A 71 -21.71 10.98 -11.32
CA LEU A 71 -20.45 10.42 -11.83
C LEU A 71 -19.22 11.19 -11.34
N PHE A 72 -19.32 12.51 -11.23
CA PHE A 72 -18.24 13.35 -10.71
C PHE A 72 -18.02 13.12 -9.21
N VAL A 73 -19.09 13.07 -8.42
CA VAL A 73 -19.00 12.79 -6.98
C VAL A 73 -18.48 11.37 -6.72
N SER A 74 -18.92 10.37 -7.49
CA SER A 74 -18.44 9.00 -7.33
C SER A 74 -16.96 8.86 -7.72
N SER A 75 -16.52 9.53 -8.79
CA SER A 75 -15.12 9.54 -9.20
C SER A 75 -14.21 10.25 -8.19
N ILE A 76 -14.65 11.38 -7.62
CA ILE A 76 -13.92 12.07 -6.54
C ILE A 76 -13.82 11.16 -5.31
N PHE A 77 -14.93 10.58 -4.86
CA PHE A 77 -14.95 9.71 -3.69
C PHE A 77 -14.01 8.50 -3.87
N PHE A 78 -14.08 7.84 -5.03
CA PHE A 78 -13.19 6.75 -5.38
C PHE A 78 -11.73 7.22 -5.40
N SER A 79 -11.43 8.33 -6.07
CA SER A 79 -10.06 8.85 -6.12
C SER A 79 -9.51 9.16 -4.72
N PHE A 80 -10.29 9.78 -3.83
CA PHE A 80 -9.90 10.09 -2.47
C PHE A 80 -9.64 8.82 -1.63
N PHE A 81 -10.52 7.83 -1.74
CA PHE A 81 -10.37 6.55 -1.03
C PHE A 81 -9.12 5.77 -1.47
N PHE A 82 -8.85 5.74 -2.77
CA PHE A 82 -7.63 5.09 -3.29
C PHE A 82 -6.37 5.84 -2.88
N LEU A 83 -6.39 7.18 -2.94
CA LEU A 83 -5.27 8.01 -2.55
C LEU A 83 -4.95 7.85 -1.05
N SER A 84 -5.97 7.84 -0.19
CA SER A 84 -5.79 7.66 1.26
C SER A 84 -5.28 6.27 1.60
N SER A 85 -5.81 5.23 0.95
CA SER A 85 -5.34 3.85 1.10
C SER A 85 -3.88 3.69 0.66
N PHE A 86 -3.50 4.32 -0.45
CA PHE A 86 -2.13 4.36 -0.93
C PHE A 86 -1.19 5.02 0.08
N PHE A 87 -1.54 6.21 0.60
CA PHE A 87 -0.72 6.90 1.60
C PHE A 87 -0.58 6.10 2.90
N PHE A 88 -1.63 5.40 3.34
CA PHE A 88 -1.57 4.54 4.52
C PHE A 88 -0.59 3.37 4.33
N LEU A 89 -0.66 2.67 3.19
CA LEU A 89 0.25 1.58 2.87
C LEU A 89 1.70 2.07 2.77
N LEU A 90 1.91 3.23 2.15
CA LEU A 90 3.22 3.87 2.02
C LEU A 90 3.82 4.18 3.40
N PHE A 91 3.04 4.80 4.29
CA PHE A 91 3.47 5.13 5.64
C PHE A 91 3.82 3.86 6.46
N SER A 92 2.98 2.84 6.38
CA SER A 92 3.22 1.55 7.03
C SER A 92 4.53 0.89 6.55
N PHE A 93 4.79 0.92 5.24
CA PHE A 93 6.04 0.45 4.66
C PHE A 93 7.26 1.20 5.22
N PHE A 94 7.21 2.54 5.26
CA PHE A 94 8.31 3.34 5.81
C PHE A 94 8.58 3.05 7.29
N LEU A 95 7.54 2.88 8.10
CA LEU A 95 7.68 2.51 9.51
C LEU A 95 8.35 1.16 9.70
N LEU A 96 7.88 0.13 8.97
CA LEU A 96 8.43 -1.21 9.05
C LEU A 96 9.89 -1.24 8.57
N PHE A 97 10.16 -0.51 7.49
CA PHE A 97 11.52 -0.34 6.97
C PHE A 97 12.45 0.35 7.97
N SER A 98 11.99 1.42 8.63
CA SER A 98 12.76 2.13 9.67
C SER A 98 13.04 1.23 10.87
N PHE A 99 12.05 0.45 11.32
CA PHE A 99 12.22 -0.52 12.40
C PHE A 99 13.27 -1.58 12.04
N PHE A 100 13.18 -2.10 10.82
CA PHE A 100 14.10 -3.09 10.30
C PHE A 100 15.56 -2.57 10.29
N LEU A 101 15.78 -1.35 9.78
CA LEU A 101 17.11 -0.72 9.78
C LEU A 101 17.68 -0.55 11.20
N LEU A 102 16.87 -0.09 12.14
CA LEU A 102 17.30 0.14 13.52
C LEU A 102 17.64 -1.17 14.23
N PHE A 103 16.85 -2.22 14.00
CA PHE A 103 17.14 -3.56 14.50
C PHE A 103 18.46 -4.10 13.94
N SER A 104 18.69 -3.93 12.63
CA SER A 104 19.94 -4.36 12.00
C SER A 104 21.16 -3.60 12.52
N PHE A 105 21.04 -2.28 12.73
CA PHE A 105 22.08 -1.47 13.37
C PHE A 105 22.43 -1.97 14.77
N PHE A 106 21.41 -2.27 15.59
CA PHE A 106 21.61 -2.78 16.94
C PHE A 106 22.33 -4.14 16.95
N LEU A 107 21.97 -5.05 16.04
CA LEU A 107 22.64 -6.34 15.91
C LEU A 107 24.12 -6.18 15.51
N LEU A 108 24.41 -5.29 14.55
CA LEU A 108 25.79 -5.03 14.11
C LEU A 108 26.62 -4.39 15.22
N PHE A 109 26.03 -3.45 15.97
CA PHE A 109 26.68 -2.84 17.13
C PHE A 109 26.98 -3.88 18.23
N SER A 110 26.01 -4.76 18.53
CA SER A 110 26.19 -5.86 19.48
C SER A 110 27.32 -6.80 19.05
N PHE A 111 27.36 -7.15 17.77
CA PHE A 111 28.44 -7.96 17.18
C PHE A 111 29.81 -7.29 17.35
N PHE A 112 29.90 -6.00 17.06
CA PHE A 112 31.14 -5.23 17.20
C PHE A 112 31.65 -5.21 18.65
N LEU A 113 30.75 -4.97 19.62
CA LEU A 113 31.10 -5.00 21.04
C LEU A 113 31.63 -6.37 21.46
N LEU A 114 30.96 -7.43 21.02
CA LEU A 114 31.35 -8.79 21.35
C LEU A 114 32.70 -9.16 20.72
N PHE A 115 32.93 -8.78 19.45
CA PHE A 115 34.23 -8.93 18.80
C PHE A 115 35.34 -8.16 19.52
N SER A 116 35.08 -6.91 19.92
CA SER A 116 36.03 -6.10 20.69
C SER A 116 36.37 -6.73 22.04
N PHE A 117 35.38 -7.32 22.73
CA PHE A 117 35.60 -8.04 23.98
C PHE A 117 36.49 -9.28 23.77
N PHE A 118 36.23 -10.08 22.73
CA PHE A 118 37.05 -11.24 22.39
C PHE A 118 38.50 -10.86 22.06
N LEU A 119 38.72 -9.76 21.33
CA LEU A 119 40.08 -9.27 21.03
C LEU A 119 40.82 -8.85 22.30
N LEU A 120 40.18 -8.08 23.19
CA LEU A 120 40.77 -7.68 24.47
C LEU A 120 41.08 -8.89 25.36
N PHE A 121 40.16 -9.86 25.43
CA PHE A 121 40.38 -11.10 26.17
C PHE A 121 41.56 -11.90 25.60
N SER A 122 41.67 -12.01 24.28
CA SER A 122 42.79 -12.69 23.61
C SER A 122 44.13 -11.98 23.88
N LEU A 123 44.17 -10.65 23.81
CA LEU A 123 45.36 -9.86 24.15
C LEU A 123 45.77 -10.05 25.61
N PHE A 124 44.82 -10.02 26.55
CA PHE A 124 45.08 -10.29 27.95
C PHE A 124 45.66 -11.69 28.17
N LEU A 125 45.06 -12.71 27.54
CA LEU A 125 45.55 -14.08 27.58
C LEU A 125 46.97 -14.18 27.01
N CYS A 126 47.26 -13.48 25.90
CA CYS A 126 48.59 -13.41 25.29
C CYS A 126 49.65 -12.87 26.24
N VAL A 127 49.37 -11.72 26.86
CA VAL A 127 50.27 -11.09 27.82
C VAL A 127 50.48 -12.02 29.02
N PHE A 128 49.41 -12.60 29.55
CA PHE A 128 49.50 -13.56 30.66
C PHE A 128 50.35 -14.79 30.31
N ILE A 129 50.12 -15.41 29.15
CA ILE A 129 50.90 -16.57 28.67
C ILE A 129 52.37 -16.18 28.44
N SER A 130 52.64 -15.01 27.86
CA SER A 130 54.02 -14.53 27.62
C SER A 130 54.79 -14.30 28.92
N LEU A 131 54.13 -13.76 29.96
CA LEU A 131 54.69 -13.62 31.32
C LEU A 131 54.90 -14.98 31.99
N PHE A 132 54.07 -15.97 31.68
CA PHE A 132 54.21 -17.34 32.19
C PHE A 132 55.36 -18.10 31.49
N LEU A 133 55.54 -17.91 30.18
CA LEU A 133 56.62 -18.50 29.38
C LEU A 133 58.00 -17.90 29.68
N SER A 134 58.08 -16.70 30.27
CA SER A 134 59.35 -16.17 30.81
C SER A 134 59.87 -16.95 32.02
N PHE A 135 59.09 -17.89 32.57
CA PHE A 135 59.59 -18.87 33.54
C PHE A 135 60.06 -20.14 32.80
N PRO A 136 61.29 -20.64 33.08
CA PRO A 136 61.98 -21.65 32.25
C PRO A 136 61.39 -23.07 32.32
N PHE A 137 60.25 -23.28 32.98
CA PHE A 137 59.67 -24.60 33.26
C PHE A 137 58.50 -25.01 32.35
N PHE A 138 57.99 -24.14 31.47
CA PHE A 138 56.82 -24.43 30.63
C PHE A 138 57.08 -24.18 29.14
N SER A 139 56.75 -25.17 28.30
CA SER A 139 56.76 -25.06 26.84
C SER A 139 55.32 -25.04 26.31
N PHE A 140 54.84 -23.85 25.92
CA PHE A 140 53.52 -23.67 25.31
C PHE A 140 53.69 -23.32 23.82
N SER A 141 53.01 -24.05 22.92
CA SER A 141 53.17 -23.85 21.46
C SER A 141 52.29 -22.70 20.94
N PHE A 142 52.89 -21.80 20.15
CA PHE A 142 52.23 -20.64 19.52
C PHE A 142 51.01 -21.01 18.65
N SER A 143 50.96 -22.24 18.12
CA SER A 143 49.83 -22.77 17.34
C SER A 143 48.54 -22.93 18.15
N TYR A 144 48.60 -23.25 19.46
CA TYR A 144 47.42 -23.29 20.32
C TYR A 144 46.86 -21.89 20.60
N PHE A 145 47.71 -20.86 20.62
CA PHE A 145 47.29 -19.47 20.83
C PHE A 145 46.42 -18.95 19.66
N LEU A 146 46.78 -19.29 18.41
CA LEU A 146 45.97 -18.97 17.23
C LEU A 146 44.60 -19.67 17.21
N SER A 147 44.42 -20.79 17.92
CA SER A 147 43.12 -21.48 18.04
C SER A 147 42.15 -20.85 19.04
N PHE A 148 42.60 -19.95 19.93
CA PHE A 148 41.73 -19.21 20.85
C PHE A 148 41.06 -17.99 20.20
N PHE A 149 41.54 -17.60 19.03
CA PHE A 149 41.02 -16.48 18.26
C PHE A 149 39.78 -16.93 17.48
N PRO A 150 38.59 -16.35 17.73
CA PRO A 150 37.31 -16.89 17.24
C PRO A 150 37.01 -16.57 15.75
N PHE A 151 38.05 -16.23 14.97
CA PHE A 151 37.95 -15.74 13.58
C PHE A 151 37.09 -16.61 12.65
N PRO A 152 37.25 -17.95 12.60
CA PRO A 152 36.45 -18.75 11.68
C PRO A 152 34.96 -18.79 12.05
N PHE A 153 34.59 -18.47 13.29
CA PHE A 153 33.20 -18.41 13.74
C PHE A 153 32.49 -17.09 13.38
N PHE A 154 33.22 -15.98 13.29
CA PHE A 154 32.64 -14.65 13.03
C PHE A 154 32.46 -14.31 11.55
N PHE A 155 33.29 -14.90 10.69
CA PHE A 155 33.29 -14.67 9.25
C PHE A 155 31.95 -15.01 8.54
N PRO A 156 31.32 -16.17 8.81
CA PRO A 156 30.04 -16.52 8.19
C PRO A 156 28.90 -15.58 8.59
N PHE A 157 28.95 -15.02 9.80
CA PHE A 157 27.94 -14.12 10.33
C PHE A 157 28.01 -12.73 9.68
N LEU A 158 29.23 -12.24 9.42
CA LEU A 158 29.44 -10.98 8.70
C LEU A 158 29.01 -11.07 7.24
N PHE A 159 29.30 -12.21 6.58
CA PHE A 159 28.91 -12.46 5.19
C PHE A 159 27.39 -12.55 5.04
N THR A 160 26.71 -13.28 5.93
CA THR A 160 25.23 -13.35 5.94
C THR A 160 24.58 -11.99 6.21
N PHE A 161 25.18 -11.14 7.05
CA PHE A 161 24.74 -9.75 7.22
C PHE A 161 24.93 -8.91 5.96
N ALA A 162 26.05 -9.08 5.25
CA ALA A 162 26.33 -8.40 3.99
C ALA A 162 25.31 -8.77 2.90
N ASP A 163 25.03 -10.07 2.76
CA ASP A 163 24.04 -10.60 1.82
C ASP A 163 22.64 -10.10 2.15
N PHE A 164 22.31 -10.05 3.45
CA PHE A 164 21.04 -9.53 3.93
C PHE A 164 20.85 -8.05 3.53
N PHE A 165 21.85 -7.19 3.76
CA PHE A 165 21.78 -5.78 3.38
C PHE A 165 21.75 -5.57 1.86
N SER A 166 22.48 -6.41 1.11
CA SER A 166 22.46 -6.43 -0.35
C SER A 166 21.07 -6.81 -0.90
N LEU A 167 20.41 -7.81 -0.31
CA LEU A 167 19.04 -8.19 -0.64
C LEU A 167 18.06 -7.06 -0.32
N LEU A 168 18.17 -6.44 0.86
CA LEU A 168 17.33 -5.30 1.25
C LEU A 168 17.48 -4.12 0.26
N PHE A 169 18.70 -3.85 -0.18
CA PHE A 169 18.99 -2.85 -1.20
C PHE A 169 18.35 -3.23 -2.54
N SER A 170 18.53 -4.48 -3.00
CA SER A 170 17.93 -4.94 -4.27
C SER A 170 16.39 -4.91 -4.26
N LEU A 171 15.75 -5.22 -3.13
CA LEU A 171 14.29 -5.18 -2.97
C LEU A 171 13.75 -3.74 -3.01
N PHE A 172 14.52 -2.77 -2.54
CA PHE A 172 14.19 -1.35 -2.64
C PHE A 172 14.20 -0.86 -4.10
N PHE A 173 15.12 -1.33 -4.93
CA PHE A 173 15.20 -0.96 -6.37
C PHE A 173 14.17 -1.68 -7.26
N LEU A 174 13.52 -2.74 -6.77
CA LEU A 174 12.41 -3.42 -7.46
C LEU A 174 11.07 -2.68 -7.31
N ILE A 175 10.98 -1.68 -6.42
CA ILE A 175 9.79 -0.85 -6.24
C ILE A 175 9.79 0.21 -7.37
N PRO A 176 8.69 0.38 -8.14
CA PRO A 176 8.65 1.32 -9.26
C PRO A 176 8.92 2.76 -8.79
N PHE A 177 9.68 3.49 -9.60
CA PHE A 177 10.51 4.63 -9.21
C PHE A 177 9.90 6.06 -9.18
N PRO A 178 8.59 6.38 -9.19
CA PRO A 178 8.22 7.79 -9.33
C PRO A 178 8.16 8.59 -8.02
N LEU A 179 8.38 8.02 -6.83
CA LEU A 179 8.03 8.71 -5.56
C LEU A 179 9.08 8.76 -4.43
N PHE A 180 10.26 8.18 -4.59
CA PHE A 180 11.21 8.12 -3.46
C PHE A 180 12.47 8.95 -3.74
N PRO A 181 12.65 10.11 -3.09
CA PRO A 181 13.92 10.82 -3.12
C PRO A 181 14.91 10.00 -2.29
N PHE A 182 16.02 9.60 -2.90
CA PHE A 182 17.30 9.26 -2.27
C PHE A 182 17.27 9.14 -0.73
N PHE A 183 16.79 8.00 -0.21
CA PHE A 183 16.87 7.65 1.22
C PHE A 183 18.27 7.07 1.55
N PRO A 184 18.69 7.04 2.84
CA PRO A 184 20.07 6.95 3.31
C PRO A 184 20.66 5.53 3.22
N PHE A 185 20.18 4.72 2.29
CA PHE A 185 20.71 3.39 2.00
C PHE A 185 22.18 3.44 1.58
N SER A 186 22.59 4.49 0.84
CA SER A 186 23.99 4.67 0.47
C SER A 186 24.88 4.83 1.70
N PHE A 187 24.43 5.55 2.73
CA PHE A 187 25.22 5.77 3.93
C PHE A 187 25.40 4.50 4.77
N LEU A 188 24.33 3.71 4.95
CA LEU A 188 24.41 2.50 5.76
C LEU A 188 25.18 1.37 5.03
N PHE A 189 25.03 1.28 3.70
CA PHE A 189 25.81 0.37 2.86
C PHE A 189 27.29 0.78 2.79
N LEU A 190 27.60 2.06 2.62
CA LEU A 190 28.98 2.57 2.68
C LEU A 190 29.61 2.39 4.06
N PHE A 191 28.83 2.60 5.14
CA PHE A 191 29.29 2.34 6.49
C PHE A 191 29.61 0.85 6.69
N PHE A 192 28.75 -0.04 6.22
CA PHE A 192 28.99 -1.48 6.25
C PHE A 192 30.20 -1.92 5.40
N LEU A 193 30.36 -1.38 4.18
CA LEU A 193 31.52 -1.62 3.34
C LEU A 193 32.81 -1.12 3.98
N SER A 194 32.77 0.04 4.65
CA SER A 194 33.91 0.58 5.39
C SER A 194 34.29 -0.31 6.58
N PHE A 195 33.30 -0.89 7.26
CA PHE A 195 33.51 -1.84 8.34
C PHE A 195 34.13 -3.15 7.84
N LEU A 196 33.61 -3.70 6.74
CA LEU A 196 34.15 -4.89 6.09
C LEU A 196 35.59 -4.65 5.64
N PHE A 197 35.86 -3.50 5.02
CA PHE A 197 37.20 -3.09 4.61
C PHE A 197 38.17 -2.99 5.79
N LEU A 198 37.79 -2.35 6.91
CA LEU A 198 38.62 -2.27 8.11
C LEU A 198 38.85 -3.63 8.77
N PHE A 199 37.87 -4.52 8.76
CA PHE A 199 38.00 -5.90 9.26
C PHE A 199 39.01 -6.70 8.44
N PHE A 200 38.96 -6.62 7.11
CA PHE A 200 39.91 -7.27 6.21
C PHE A 200 41.31 -6.65 6.24
N PHE A 201 41.44 -5.33 6.41
CA PHE A 201 42.76 -4.66 6.51
C PHE A 201 43.48 -4.90 7.84
N SER A 202 42.74 -5.20 8.91
CA SER A 202 43.33 -5.50 10.21
C SER A 202 43.99 -6.88 10.27
N PHE A 203 43.77 -7.76 9.27
CA PHE A 203 44.33 -9.11 9.22
C PHE A 203 44.73 -9.48 7.79
N PRO A 204 46.03 -9.42 7.42
CA PRO A 204 46.48 -10.06 6.20
C PRO A 204 46.33 -11.58 6.39
N PHE A 205 45.54 -12.21 5.52
CA PHE A 205 45.55 -13.67 5.37
C PHE A 205 46.97 -14.08 4.96
N SER A 206 47.74 -14.64 5.90
CA SER A 206 49.00 -15.34 5.66
C SER A 206 49.01 -16.65 6.41
#